data_AF-A0A0A0DKU3-F1
#
_entry.id   AF-A0A0A0DKU3-F1
#
_cell.length_a   1.000
_cell.length_b   1.000
_cell.length_c   1.000
_cell.angle_alpha   90.00
_cell.angle_beta   90.00
_cell.angle_gamma   90.00
#
_symmetry.space_group_name_H-M   'P 1'
#
loop_
_entity.id
_entity.type
_entity.pdbx_description
1 polymer ?
#
loop_
_entity_poly.entity_id
_entity_poly.type
_entity_poly.pdbx_seq_one_letter_code
_entity_poly.pdbx_strand_id
1 'polypeptide(L)'
;MKLNVNLPHHPYDILIEKGCLSQAGSWLSQLWQPQKVVVVTDNRVARLYAEKVKLSLEAAGFETYVFDFLEGEASKNLKTVNKVYEFLVKVGLTRSDGIVALGGGVVGDLAGFVASTYMRGIHFVQIPTSLTAQVDSSIGGKTGVNTPWAKNMVGTFTQPDGVLIDPDVLLTLGRRELIEGMGEVVKYGLIDDKELWRELEEMDGSPESILEHAESIIYHSCDVKRKIVVEDELDNGVRLYLNFGHTIGHAIEATAGYGKVMHGEAVAIGMVQVSLVAEKKGLMPTGITKDIIRMCQKFGLPVDYQPWDENALYQALTHDKKARGNSIKLVLVPELGSASIHQIPLEEMKEFLKK
;
A
#
# COMPACT_ATOMS: atom_id res chain seq x y z
N MET A 1 -3.27 17.88 -8.35
CA MET A 1 -2.88 17.05 -9.51
C MET A 1 -3.88 15.91 -9.74
N LYS A 2 -4.01 15.42 -10.97
CA LYS A 2 -4.94 14.33 -11.31
C LYS A 2 -4.24 13.28 -12.18
N LEU A 3 -4.39 12.01 -11.82
CA LEU A 3 -3.89 10.85 -12.57
C LEU A 3 -5.06 9.95 -12.96
N ASN A 4 -4.99 9.34 -14.14
CA ASN A 4 -6.01 8.43 -14.64
C ASN A 4 -5.49 6.99 -14.66
N VAL A 5 -6.25 6.07 -14.06
CA VAL A 5 -6.00 4.63 -14.10
C VAL A 5 -6.91 4.04 -15.18
N ASN A 6 -6.42 3.99 -16.42
CA ASN A 6 -7.20 3.62 -17.60
C ASN A 6 -7.34 2.09 -17.77
N LEU A 7 -8.08 1.44 -16.87
CA LEU A 7 -8.38 0.02 -16.97
C LEU A 7 -9.56 -0.22 -17.94
N PRO A 8 -9.54 -1.31 -18.75
CA PRO A 8 -10.56 -1.54 -19.77
C PRO A 8 -12.01 -1.62 -19.24
N HIS A 9 -12.20 -2.12 -18.02
CA HIS A 9 -13.52 -2.38 -17.46
C HIS A 9 -13.91 -1.43 -16.32
N HIS A 10 -12.94 -0.79 -15.68
CA HIS A 10 -13.21 0.08 -14.53
C HIS A 10 -12.16 1.20 -14.44
N PRO A 11 -12.21 2.18 -15.35
CA PRO A 11 -11.32 3.33 -15.27
C PRO A 11 -11.72 4.22 -14.10
N TYR A 12 -10.74 4.78 -13.41
CA TYR A 12 -10.96 5.72 -12.31
C TYR A 12 -9.85 6.75 -12.25
N ASP A 13 -10.11 7.81 -11.50
CA ASP A 13 -9.16 8.89 -11.27
C ASP A 13 -8.59 8.88 -9.85
N ILE A 14 -7.33 9.28 -9.74
CA ILE A 14 -6.65 9.60 -8.50
C ILE A 14 -6.50 11.13 -8.46
N LEU A 15 -7.17 11.77 -7.52
CA LEU A 15 -7.07 13.20 -7.26
C LEU A 15 -6.13 13.42 -6.07
N ILE A 16 -5.09 14.25 -6.25
CA ILE A 16 -4.11 14.60 -5.23
C ILE A 16 -4.17 16.11 -5.03
N GLU A 17 -4.62 16.59 -3.89
CA GLU A 17 -4.75 18.03 -3.63
C GLU A 17 -4.74 18.33 -2.13
N LYS A 18 -3.89 19.26 -1.68
CA LYS A 18 -3.85 19.69 -0.27
C LYS A 18 -5.19 20.30 0.17
N GLY A 19 -5.67 19.86 1.33
CA GLY A 19 -6.92 20.33 1.94
C GLY A 19 -8.20 19.78 1.28
N CYS A 20 -8.09 18.88 0.30
CA CYS A 20 -9.23 18.35 -0.44
C CYS A 20 -10.16 17.46 0.39
N LEU A 21 -9.76 17.05 1.61
CA LEU A 21 -10.62 16.28 2.50
C LEU A 21 -11.91 17.03 2.88
N SER A 22 -11.85 18.37 2.95
CA SER A 22 -13.02 19.22 3.18
C SER A 22 -14.02 19.22 2.00
N GLN A 23 -13.54 18.84 0.82
CA GLN A 23 -14.32 18.78 -0.43
C GLN A 23 -14.72 17.34 -0.80
N ALA A 24 -14.57 16.37 0.12
CA ALA A 24 -14.87 14.96 -0.14
C ALA A 24 -16.28 14.72 -0.69
N GLY A 25 -17.31 15.45 -0.20
CA GLY A 25 -18.66 15.33 -0.73
C GLY A 25 -18.82 15.89 -2.14
N SER A 26 -18.22 17.04 -2.42
CA SER A 26 -18.22 17.62 -3.77
C SER A 26 -17.53 16.68 -4.77
N TRP A 27 -16.38 16.11 -4.39
CA TRP A 27 -15.70 15.11 -5.19
C TRP A 27 -16.55 13.86 -5.41
N LEU A 28 -17.15 13.31 -4.35
CA LEU A 28 -17.95 12.09 -4.47
C LEU A 28 -19.21 12.29 -5.32
N SER A 29 -19.81 13.49 -5.30
CA SER A 29 -20.96 13.83 -6.15
C SER A 29 -20.66 13.82 -7.66
N GLN A 30 -19.38 13.88 -8.05
CA GLN A 30 -18.97 13.72 -9.44
C GLN A 30 -18.93 12.25 -9.87
N LEU A 31 -18.85 11.33 -8.90
CA LEU A 31 -18.76 9.89 -9.13
C LEU A 31 -20.13 9.22 -8.95
N TRP A 32 -20.85 9.61 -7.90
CA TRP A 32 -22.08 8.96 -7.46
C TRP A 32 -23.25 9.94 -7.37
N GLN A 33 -24.45 9.44 -7.63
CA GLN A 33 -25.68 10.16 -7.29
C GLN A 33 -25.90 10.12 -5.78
N PRO A 34 -26.67 11.07 -5.20
CA PRO A 34 -27.05 11.03 -3.79
C PRO A 34 -27.64 9.66 -3.40
N GLN A 35 -27.00 9.01 -2.44
CA GLN A 35 -27.28 7.64 -1.99
C GLN A 35 -26.81 7.47 -0.54
N LYS A 36 -27.01 6.28 0.05
CA LYS A 36 -26.42 5.99 1.37
C LYS A 36 -24.94 5.72 1.23
N VAL A 37 -24.17 6.26 2.15
CA VAL A 37 -22.72 6.07 2.22
C VAL A 37 -22.33 5.65 3.62
N VAL A 38 -21.52 4.59 3.72
CA VAL A 38 -20.87 4.22 4.98
C VAL A 38 -19.40 4.56 4.90
N VAL A 39 -18.95 5.48 5.75
CA VAL A 39 -17.53 5.73 5.99
C VAL A 39 -17.01 4.63 6.90
N VAL A 40 -16.12 3.79 6.38
CA VAL A 40 -15.41 2.76 7.14
C VAL A 40 -14.02 3.29 7.48
N THR A 41 -13.68 3.27 8.77
CA THR A 41 -12.43 3.85 9.30
C THR A 41 -11.93 3.07 10.53
N ASP A 42 -10.68 3.30 10.94
CA ASP A 42 -10.27 2.97 12.30
C ASP A 42 -10.62 4.10 13.28
N ASN A 43 -10.62 3.80 14.57
CA ASN A 43 -10.97 4.70 15.67
C ASN A 43 -10.00 5.89 15.84
N ARG A 44 -8.73 5.81 15.42
CA ARG A 44 -7.76 6.91 15.48
C ARG A 44 -8.08 7.91 14.37
N VAL A 45 -8.23 7.43 13.14
CA VAL A 45 -8.62 8.24 11.98
C VAL A 45 -10.04 8.80 12.15
N ALA A 46 -10.96 8.03 12.75
CA ALA A 46 -12.32 8.49 13.01
C ALA A 46 -12.35 9.78 13.85
N ARG A 47 -11.58 9.82 14.94
CA ARG A 47 -11.48 10.99 15.83
C ARG A 47 -10.90 12.23 15.15
N LEU A 48 -10.09 12.05 14.11
CA LEU A 48 -9.43 13.14 13.40
C LEU A 48 -10.27 13.65 12.22
N TYR A 49 -10.90 12.74 11.47
CA TYR A 49 -11.35 13.04 10.11
C TYR A 49 -12.78 12.61 9.78
N ALA A 50 -13.37 11.66 10.51
CA ALA A 50 -14.68 11.12 10.12
C ALA A 50 -15.79 12.17 10.17
N GLU A 51 -15.82 13.05 11.18
CA GLU A 51 -16.81 14.12 11.25
C GLU A 51 -16.67 15.10 10.08
N LYS A 52 -15.44 15.52 9.75
CA LYS A 52 -15.17 16.42 8.62
C LYS A 52 -15.67 15.81 7.30
N VAL A 53 -15.34 14.55 7.05
CA VAL A 53 -15.76 13.83 5.83
C VAL A 53 -17.27 13.63 5.81
N LYS A 54 -17.87 13.21 6.93
CA LYS A 54 -19.32 13.02 7.06
C LYS A 54 -20.09 14.30 6.74
N LEU A 55 -19.70 15.43 7.33
CA LEU A 55 -20.36 16.72 7.09
C LEU A 55 -20.21 17.16 5.63
N SER A 56 -19.05 16.93 5.01
CA SER A 56 -18.84 17.22 3.59
C SER A 56 -19.77 16.39 2.69
N LEU A 57 -19.90 15.09 2.99
CA LEU A 57 -20.80 14.17 2.27
C LEU A 57 -22.28 14.53 2.45
N GLU A 58 -22.72 14.82 3.68
CA GLU A 58 -24.09 15.23 3.97
C GLU A 58 -24.45 16.55 3.27
N ALA A 59 -23.52 17.51 3.22
CA ALA A 59 -23.70 18.77 2.50
C ALA A 59 -23.86 18.57 0.97
N ALA A 60 -23.29 17.49 0.42
CA ALA A 60 -23.46 17.10 -0.97
C ALA A 60 -24.71 16.21 -1.22
N GLY A 61 -25.52 15.95 -0.18
CA GLY A 61 -26.78 15.24 -0.28
C GLY A 61 -26.72 13.73 -0.01
N PHE A 62 -25.57 13.19 0.43
CA PHE A 62 -25.45 11.77 0.79
C PHE A 62 -25.99 11.48 2.20
N GLU A 63 -26.75 10.40 2.35
CA GLU A 63 -27.17 9.89 3.66
C GLU A 63 -26.00 9.13 4.29
N THR A 64 -25.28 9.75 5.22
CA THR A 64 -23.95 9.29 5.62
C THR A 64 -23.91 8.68 7.03
N TYR A 65 -23.33 7.49 7.12
CA TYR A 65 -23.09 6.76 8.37
C TYR A 65 -21.60 6.52 8.57
N VAL A 66 -21.16 6.33 9.81
CA VAL A 66 -19.76 6.04 10.14
C VAL A 66 -19.70 4.73 10.90
N PHE A 67 -18.81 3.83 10.46
CA PHE A 67 -18.43 2.63 11.18
C PHE A 67 -16.94 2.67 11.45
N ASP A 68 -16.56 2.71 12.74
CA ASP A 68 -15.17 2.61 13.15
C ASP A 68 -14.85 1.26 13.83
N PHE A 69 -13.58 0.86 13.74
CA PHE A 69 -13.05 -0.31 14.42
C PHE A 69 -11.69 0.01 15.05
N LEU A 70 -11.17 -0.90 15.89
CA LEU A 70 -9.89 -0.69 16.56
C LEU A 70 -8.74 -0.58 15.54
N GLU A 71 -7.85 0.39 15.70
CA GLU A 71 -6.69 0.60 14.84
C GLU A 71 -5.71 -0.60 14.83
N GLY A 72 -4.96 -0.72 13.73
CA GLY A 72 -3.84 -1.64 13.60
C GLY A 72 -4.12 -2.95 12.85
N GLU A 73 -3.04 -3.60 12.43
CA GLU A 73 -3.05 -4.79 11.56
C GLU A 73 -3.84 -5.98 12.16
N ALA A 74 -3.90 -6.07 13.49
CA ALA A 74 -4.65 -7.12 14.18
C ALA A 74 -6.15 -7.08 13.87
N SER A 75 -6.70 -5.91 13.54
CA SER A 75 -8.11 -5.74 13.14
C SER A 75 -8.38 -6.12 11.70
N LYS A 76 -7.36 -6.34 10.87
CA LYS A 76 -7.47 -6.70 9.46
C LYS A 76 -7.81 -8.19 9.28
N ASN A 77 -9.01 -8.58 9.69
CA ASN A 77 -9.44 -9.98 9.75
C ASN A 77 -10.93 -10.16 9.45
N LEU A 78 -11.35 -11.41 9.20
CA LEU A 78 -12.74 -11.74 8.87
C LEU A 78 -13.76 -11.44 9.99
N LYS A 79 -13.34 -11.35 11.26
CA LYS A 79 -14.25 -10.98 12.36
C LYS A 79 -14.65 -9.51 12.24
N THR A 80 -13.69 -8.64 11.92
CA THR A 80 -13.98 -7.21 11.67
C THR A 80 -14.86 -7.05 10.44
N VAL A 81 -14.55 -7.75 9.34
CA VAL A 81 -15.40 -7.79 8.13
C VAL A 81 -16.85 -8.14 8.46
N ASN A 82 -17.09 -9.17 9.29
CA ASN A 82 -18.44 -9.55 9.71
C ASN A 82 -19.16 -8.42 10.48
N LYS A 83 -18.44 -7.70 11.36
CA LYS A 83 -19.01 -6.54 12.06
C LYS A 83 -19.41 -5.42 11.10
N VAL A 84 -18.61 -5.19 10.05
CA VAL A 84 -18.98 -4.23 8.99
C VAL A 84 -20.27 -4.70 8.32
N TYR A 85 -20.39 -5.96 7.89
CA TYR A 85 -21.63 -6.47 7.28
C TYR A 85 -22.86 -6.31 8.16
N GLU A 86 -22.75 -6.63 9.46
CA GLU A 86 -23.84 -6.43 10.41
C GLU A 86 -24.27 -4.97 10.46
N PHE A 87 -23.31 -4.03 10.42
CA PHE A 87 -23.61 -2.61 10.37
C PHE A 87 -24.29 -2.21 9.06
N LEU A 88 -23.76 -2.62 7.90
CA LEU A 88 -24.34 -2.33 6.58
C LEU A 88 -25.80 -2.81 6.49
N VAL A 89 -26.09 -4.01 7.00
CA VAL A 89 -27.46 -4.54 7.04
C VAL A 89 -28.37 -3.72 7.96
N LYS A 90 -27.88 -3.30 9.14
CA LYS A 90 -28.68 -2.51 10.10
C LYS A 90 -29.04 -1.13 9.58
N VAL A 91 -28.15 -0.47 8.84
CA VAL A 91 -28.44 0.82 8.19
C VAL A 91 -29.27 0.66 6.90
N GLY A 92 -29.48 -0.58 6.47
CA GLY A 92 -30.24 -0.90 5.27
C GLY A 92 -29.54 -0.43 4.00
N LEU A 93 -28.24 -0.74 3.87
CA LEU A 93 -27.48 -0.53 2.63
C LEU A 93 -27.98 -1.47 1.53
N THR A 94 -28.02 -0.96 0.31
CA THR A 94 -28.48 -1.64 -0.90
C THR A 94 -27.35 -1.75 -1.93
N ARG A 95 -27.62 -2.39 -3.08
CA ARG A 95 -26.61 -2.57 -4.14
C ARG A 95 -26.17 -1.27 -4.81
N SER A 96 -27.00 -0.23 -4.77
CA SER A 96 -26.68 1.07 -5.36
C SER A 96 -25.93 1.98 -4.39
N ASP A 97 -25.81 1.62 -3.12
CA ASP A 97 -25.13 2.43 -2.12
C ASP A 97 -23.61 2.16 -2.12
N GLY A 98 -22.85 2.95 -1.35
CA GLY A 98 -21.38 2.91 -1.41
C GLY A 98 -20.64 2.95 -0.07
N ILE A 99 -19.37 2.56 -0.12
CA ILE A 99 -18.42 2.63 0.99
C ILE A 99 -17.33 3.67 0.72
N VAL A 100 -17.05 4.53 1.69
CA VAL A 100 -15.86 5.39 1.70
C VAL A 100 -14.85 4.77 2.65
N ALA A 101 -13.72 4.29 2.13
CA ALA A 101 -12.60 3.81 2.95
C ALA A 101 -11.74 5.00 3.39
N LEU A 102 -11.87 5.42 4.65
CA LEU A 102 -11.13 6.56 5.21
C LEU A 102 -10.07 6.03 6.17
N GLY A 103 -8.81 5.98 5.75
CA GLY A 103 -7.74 5.50 6.63
C GLY A 103 -6.45 5.07 5.91
N GLY A 104 -5.58 4.38 6.62
CA GLY A 104 -4.40 3.74 6.03
C GLY A 104 -4.72 2.44 5.27
N GLY A 105 -3.68 1.71 4.86
CA GLY A 105 -3.83 0.49 4.04
C GLY A 105 -4.67 -0.63 4.70
N VAL A 106 -4.69 -0.72 6.03
CA VAL A 106 -5.58 -1.65 6.75
C VAL A 106 -7.04 -1.36 6.48
N VAL A 107 -7.44 -0.09 6.57
CA VAL A 107 -8.81 0.33 6.30
C VAL A 107 -9.14 0.13 4.83
N GLY A 108 -8.24 0.57 3.94
CA GLY A 108 -8.42 0.45 2.48
C GLY A 108 -8.65 -0.99 2.03
N ASP A 109 -7.81 -1.92 2.46
CA ASP A 109 -7.91 -3.33 2.09
C ASP A 109 -9.16 -3.99 2.67
N LEU A 110 -9.50 -3.70 3.93
CA LEU A 110 -10.66 -4.28 4.60
C LEU A 110 -11.97 -3.75 4.00
N ALA A 111 -12.07 -2.44 3.81
CA ALA A 111 -13.27 -1.79 3.27
C ALA A 111 -13.47 -2.15 1.79
N GLY A 112 -12.40 -2.20 0.99
CA GLY A 112 -12.47 -2.68 -0.39
C GLY A 112 -12.92 -4.14 -0.48
N PHE A 113 -12.41 -5.01 0.41
CA PHE A 113 -12.86 -6.40 0.47
C PHE A 113 -14.34 -6.49 0.83
N VAL A 114 -14.78 -5.78 1.87
CA VAL A 114 -16.20 -5.68 2.26
C VAL A 114 -17.05 -5.24 1.08
N ALA A 115 -16.67 -4.17 0.37
CA ALA A 115 -17.40 -3.66 -0.79
C ALA A 115 -17.52 -4.70 -1.91
N SER A 116 -16.44 -5.43 -2.18
CA SER A 116 -16.40 -6.45 -3.24
C SER A 116 -17.32 -7.65 -2.98
N THR A 117 -17.52 -8.02 -1.72
CA THR A 117 -18.26 -9.23 -1.35
C THR A 117 -19.65 -8.94 -0.79
N TYR A 118 -19.91 -7.75 -0.26
CA TYR A 118 -21.25 -7.35 0.18
C TYR A 118 -22.19 -7.27 -1.02
N MET A 119 -23.32 -7.99 -0.97
CA MET A 119 -24.26 -8.13 -2.09
C MET A 119 -23.66 -8.56 -3.43
N ARG A 120 -22.45 -9.15 -3.41
CA ARG A 120 -21.59 -9.50 -4.57
C ARG A 120 -20.98 -8.30 -5.32
N GLY A 121 -20.79 -7.19 -4.62
CA GLY A 121 -20.21 -5.97 -5.17
C GLY A 121 -21.13 -4.78 -4.96
N ILE A 122 -20.57 -3.72 -4.38
CA ILE A 122 -21.16 -2.38 -4.29
C ILE A 122 -20.09 -1.33 -4.58
N HIS A 123 -20.51 -0.07 -4.73
CA HIS A 123 -19.62 1.06 -4.97
C HIS A 123 -18.64 1.25 -3.81
N PHE A 124 -17.40 1.64 -4.12
CA PHE A 124 -16.47 2.11 -3.09
C PHE A 124 -15.43 3.08 -3.61
N VAL A 125 -14.94 3.94 -2.71
CA VAL A 125 -13.84 4.87 -2.98
C VAL A 125 -12.80 4.82 -1.86
N GLN A 126 -11.59 5.26 -2.16
CA GLN A 126 -10.47 5.36 -1.21
C GLN A 126 -10.19 6.82 -0.84
N ILE A 127 -10.04 7.10 0.46
CA ILE A 127 -9.49 8.33 1.01
C ILE A 127 -8.31 7.96 1.92
N PRO A 128 -7.12 7.72 1.34
CA PRO A 128 -5.95 7.25 2.08
C PRO A 128 -5.36 8.32 3.02
N THR A 129 -5.08 7.94 4.26
CA THR A 129 -4.59 8.86 5.32
C THR A 129 -3.22 8.53 5.90
N SER A 130 -2.52 7.55 5.34
CA SER A 130 -1.10 7.29 5.62
C SER A 130 -0.27 7.43 4.36
N LEU A 131 1.02 7.76 4.48
CA LEU A 131 1.87 7.91 3.30
C LEU A 131 1.88 6.61 2.47
N THR A 132 2.05 5.46 3.12
CA THR A 132 1.98 4.13 2.48
C THR A 132 0.66 3.89 1.73
N ALA A 133 -0.46 4.37 2.25
CA ALA A 133 -1.74 4.27 1.56
C ALA A 133 -1.85 5.21 0.37
N GLN A 134 -1.31 6.42 0.50
CA GLN A 134 -1.32 7.44 -0.55
C GLN A 134 -0.40 7.07 -1.72
N VAL A 135 0.73 6.42 -1.46
CA VAL A 135 1.73 6.10 -2.49
C VAL A 135 1.58 4.70 -3.08
N ASP A 136 0.99 3.77 -2.32
CA ASP A 136 0.92 2.36 -2.70
C ASP A 136 -0.49 1.78 -2.49
N SER A 137 -0.87 1.37 -1.28
CA SER A 137 -1.98 0.43 -1.08
C SER A 137 -3.38 0.87 -1.57
N SER A 138 -3.65 2.18 -1.72
CA SER A 138 -4.93 2.65 -2.29
C SER A 138 -5.10 2.41 -3.80
N ILE A 139 -4.04 2.00 -4.50
CA ILE A 139 -4.01 1.85 -5.96
C ILE A 139 -3.87 0.38 -6.37
N GLY A 140 -4.64 -0.01 -7.39
CA GLY A 140 -4.51 -1.31 -8.07
C GLY A 140 -5.36 -2.44 -7.50
N GLY A 141 -6.30 -2.15 -6.61
CA GLY A 141 -7.45 -3.00 -6.32
C GLY A 141 -7.17 -4.33 -5.63
N LYS A 142 -5.96 -4.56 -5.10
CA LYS A 142 -5.72 -5.71 -4.22
C LYS A 142 -6.34 -5.40 -2.86
N THR A 143 -7.44 -6.05 -2.55
CA THR A 143 -8.15 -5.89 -1.27
C THR A 143 -8.15 -7.20 -0.51
N GLY A 144 -8.27 -7.17 0.82
CA GLY A 144 -8.32 -8.40 1.58
C GLY A 144 -8.03 -8.26 3.06
N VAL A 145 -7.95 -9.42 3.70
CA VAL A 145 -7.72 -9.55 5.13
C VAL A 145 -6.75 -10.68 5.45
N ASN A 146 -6.19 -10.59 6.64
CA ASN A 146 -5.30 -11.62 7.18
C ASN A 146 -6.10 -12.79 7.73
N THR A 147 -5.46 -13.95 7.72
CA THR A 147 -5.90 -15.14 8.44
C THR A 147 -4.87 -15.49 9.52
N PRO A 148 -5.19 -16.39 10.47
CA PRO A 148 -4.18 -16.90 11.40
C PRO A 148 -2.97 -17.57 10.73
N TRP A 149 -3.08 -17.95 9.45
CA TRP A 149 -2.04 -18.66 8.72
C TRP A 149 -1.19 -17.76 7.82
N ALA A 150 -1.75 -16.67 7.29
CA ALA A 150 -1.04 -15.80 6.34
C ALA A 150 -1.68 -14.42 6.20
N LYS A 151 -0.82 -13.41 5.96
CA LYS A 151 -1.18 -12.02 5.60
C LYS A 151 -1.81 -11.98 4.21
N ASN A 152 -2.84 -11.16 4.02
CA ASN A 152 -3.53 -10.92 2.74
C ASN A 152 -3.99 -12.19 1.98
N MET A 153 -4.22 -13.29 2.69
CA MET A 153 -4.52 -14.59 2.08
C MET A 153 -5.95 -14.67 1.52
N VAL A 154 -6.89 -13.91 2.11
CA VAL A 154 -8.29 -13.89 1.69
C VAL A 154 -8.59 -12.50 1.16
N GLY A 155 -8.93 -12.39 -0.11
CA GLY A 155 -9.07 -11.10 -0.78
C GLY A 155 -9.71 -11.19 -2.15
N THR A 156 -9.85 -10.03 -2.79
CA THR A 156 -10.36 -9.88 -4.15
C THR A 156 -9.54 -8.82 -4.89
N PHE A 157 -9.53 -8.91 -6.22
CA PHE A 157 -9.14 -7.81 -7.10
C PHE A 157 -10.39 -6.98 -7.40
N THR A 158 -10.50 -5.80 -6.77
CA THR A 158 -11.63 -4.87 -6.93
C THR A 158 -11.10 -3.44 -6.97
N GLN A 159 -11.33 -2.73 -8.07
CA GLN A 159 -10.91 -1.34 -8.22
C GLN A 159 -11.91 -0.38 -7.58
N PRO A 160 -11.46 0.74 -6.98
CA PRO A 160 -12.35 1.79 -6.50
C PRO A 160 -12.95 2.59 -7.66
N ASP A 161 -14.09 3.25 -7.41
CA ASP A 161 -14.66 4.25 -8.32
C ASP A 161 -13.80 5.52 -8.39
N GLY A 162 -12.92 5.75 -7.41
CA GLY A 162 -12.00 6.87 -7.34
C GLY A 162 -11.13 6.88 -6.07
N VAL A 163 -10.02 7.63 -6.12
CA VAL A 163 -9.12 7.84 -4.98
C VAL A 163 -8.93 9.34 -4.74
N LEU A 164 -9.19 9.80 -3.50
CA LEU A 164 -9.00 11.19 -3.07
C LEU A 164 -7.86 11.28 -2.06
N ILE A 165 -6.76 11.87 -2.47
CA ILE A 165 -5.54 12.01 -1.66
C ILE A 165 -5.38 13.46 -1.21
N ASP A 166 -5.53 13.68 0.09
CA ASP A 166 -5.19 14.94 0.74
C ASP A 166 -3.84 14.78 1.46
N PRO A 167 -2.73 15.36 0.96
CA PRO A 167 -1.44 15.27 1.64
C PRO A 167 -1.44 15.91 3.04
N ASP A 168 -2.32 16.87 3.35
CA ASP A 168 -2.30 17.57 4.65
C ASP A 168 -2.70 16.65 5.82
N VAL A 169 -3.36 15.52 5.56
CA VAL A 169 -3.67 14.53 6.62
C VAL A 169 -2.40 13.91 7.22
N LEU A 170 -1.29 13.93 6.47
CA LEU A 170 0.01 13.44 6.93
C LEU A 170 0.58 14.29 8.08
N LEU A 171 0.13 15.55 8.24
CA LEU A 171 0.54 16.42 9.36
C LEU A 171 0.16 15.85 10.74
N THR A 172 -0.80 14.92 10.79
CA THR A 172 -1.21 14.22 12.02
C THR A 172 -0.66 12.80 12.14
N LEU A 173 0.05 12.33 11.10
CA LEU A 173 0.61 11.00 11.06
C LEU A 173 1.81 10.92 12.01
N GLY A 174 1.97 9.79 12.70
CA GLY A 174 3.14 9.60 13.56
C GLY A 174 4.42 9.56 12.72
N ARG A 175 5.54 10.01 13.32
CA ARG A 175 6.84 10.06 12.62
C ARG A 175 7.25 8.71 12.04
N ARG A 176 7.03 7.62 12.78
CA ARG A 176 7.40 6.27 12.31
C ARG A 176 6.53 5.84 11.13
N GLU A 177 5.23 6.09 11.21
CA GLU A 177 4.26 5.82 10.14
C GLU A 177 4.48 6.68 8.89
N LEU A 178 5.03 7.89 9.05
CA LEU A 178 5.48 8.70 7.91
C LEU A 178 6.75 8.11 7.27
N ILE A 179 7.75 7.78 8.09
CA ILE A 179 9.03 7.22 7.62
C ILE A 179 8.83 5.88 6.93
N GLU A 180 7.99 4.98 7.48
CA GLU A 180 7.78 3.67 6.87
C GLU A 180 7.22 3.79 5.45
N GLY A 181 6.33 4.76 5.18
CA GLY A 181 5.82 5.00 3.84
C GLY A 181 6.89 5.36 2.81
N MET A 182 8.03 5.93 3.24
CA MET A 182 9.15 6.19 2.35
C MET A 182 9.79 4.91 1.80
N GLY A 183 9.58 3.75 2.44
CA GLY A 183 10.08 2.47 1.92
C GLY A 183 9.55 2.18 0.53
N GLU A 184 8.27 2.50 0.28
CA GLU A 184 7.65 2.35 -1.03
C GLU A 184 8.07 3.48 -1.99
N VAL A 185 8.17 4.73 -1.51
CA VAL A 185 8.62 5.87 -2.32
C VAL A 185 10.03 5.63 -2.87
N VAL A 186 10.97 5.18 -2.01
CA VAL A 186 12.34 4.81 -2.41
C VAL A 186 12.32 3.67 -3.42
N LYS A 187 11.46 2.66 -3.23
CA LYS A 187 11.29 1.54 -4.18
C LYS A 187 10.88 2.05 -5.55
N TYR A 188 9.89 2.94 -5.67
CA TYR A 188 9.44 3.46 -6.97
C TYR A 188 10.55 4.20 -7.72
N GLY A 189 11.34 5.01 -7.01
CA GLY A 189 12.50 5.66 -7.61
C GLY A 189 13.55 4.68 -8.16
N LEU A 190 13.71 3.54 -7.48
CA LEU A 190 14.64 2.49 -7.91
C LEU A 190 14.16 1.71 -9.14
N ILE A 191 12.87 1.42 -9.22
CA ILE A 191 12.34 0.46 -10.20
C ILE A 191 11.81 1.09 -11.49
N ASP A 192 11.46 2.38 -11.49
CA ASP A 192 10.83 3.02 -12.68
C ASP A 192 11.05 4.54 -12.78
N ASP A 193 11.29 5.26 -11.68
CA ASP A 193 11.28 6.73 -11.69
C ASP A 193 12.61 7.38 -11.27
N LYS A 194 13.46 7.65 -12.27
CA LYS A 194 14.75 8.36 -12.07
C LYS A 194 14.56 9.81 -11.61
N GLU A 195 13.43 10.45 -11.91
CA GLU A 195 13.17 11.83 -11.51
C GLU A 195 12.81 11.89 -10.02
N LEU A 196 11.93 11.00 -9.57
CA LEU A 196 11.66 10.81 -8.14
C LEU A 196 12.96 10.51 -7.38
N TRP A 197 13.82 9.62 -7.89
CA TRP A 197 15.09 9.34 -7.23
C TRP A 197 15.95 10.61 -7.05
N ARG A 198 16.06 11.46 -8.07
CA ARG A 198 16.80 12.73 -7.99
C ARG A 198 16.17 13.72 -7.01
N GLU A 199 14.85 13.85 -7.02
CA GLU A 199 14.14 14.69 -6.04
C GLU A 199 14.44 14.21 -4.61
N LEU A 200 14.36 12.90 -4.37
CA LEU A 200 14.73 12.29 -3.09
C LEU A 200 16.20 12.53 -2.72
N GLU A 201 17.13 12.65 -3.67
CA GLU A 201 18.53 13.01 -3.43
C GLU A 201 18.71 14.46 -2.97
N GLU A 202 17.86 15.38 -3.42
CA GLU A 202 17.89 16.81 -3.10
C GLU A 202 17.25 17.16 -1.75
N MET A 203 16.26 16.39 -1.31
CA MET A 203 15.62 16.55 0.00
C MET A 203 16.63 16.41 1.16
N ASP A 204 16.35 16.90 2.37
CA ASP A 204 17.25 16.68 3.51
C ASP A 204 16.99 15.36 4.27
N GLY A 205 15.85 14.71 3.99
CA GLY A 205 15.45 13.44 4.60
C GLY A 205 14.66 13.57 5.92
N SER A 206 14.48 14.79 6.43
CA SER A 206 13.70 15.03 7.65
C SER A 206 12.19 14.77 7.43
N PRO A 207 11.44 14.43 8.50
CA PRO A 207 9.98 14.36 8.43
C PRO A 207 9.34 15.64 7.88
N GLU A 208 9.89 16.80 8.21
CA GLU A 208 9.43 18.10 7.72
C GLU A 208 9.63 18.22 6.22
N SER A 209 10.79 17.79 5.69
CA SER A 209 11.05 17.76 4.25
C SER A 209 10.11 16.79 3.52
N ILE A 210 9.83 15.61 4.10
CA ILE A 210 8.84 14.66 3.55
C ILE A 210 7.46 15.33 3.43
N LEU A 211 7.00 16.04 4.47
CA LEU A 211 5.70 16.71 4.47
C LEU A 211 5.63 17.87 3.47
N GLU A 212 6.71 18.65 3.34
CA GLU A 212 6.82 19.74 2.37
C GLU A 212 6.66 19.23 0.93
N HIS A 213 7.33 18.11 0.61
CA HIS A 213 7.35 17.49 -0.72
C HIS A 213 6.26 16.44 -0.92
N ALA A 214 5.35 16.25 0.05
CA ALA A 214 4.37 15.16 0.07
C ALA A 214 3.57 15.06 -1.24
N GLU A 215 3.07 16.18 -1.75
CA GLU A 215 2.26 16.20 -2.98
C GLU A 215 3.04 15.64 -4.19
N SER A 216 4.33 16.00 -4.31
CA SER A 216 5.21 15.55 -5.41
C SER A 216 5.53 14.06 -5.29
N ILE A 217 6.03 13.61 -4.13
CA ILE A 217 6.41 12.20 -3.93
C ILE A 217 5.21 11.27 -4.07
N ILE A 218 4.01 11.72 -3.65
CA ILE A 218 2.76 10.98 -3.85
C ILE A 218 2.44 10.87 -5.34
N TYR A 219 2.50 11.99 -6.08
CA TYR A 219 2.22 11.98 -7.50
C TYR A 219 3.14 11.03 -8.28
N HIS A 220 4.45 11.13 -8.07
CA HIS A 220 5.44 10.25 -8.71
C HIS A 220 5.17 8.77 -8.39
N SER A 221 4.96 8.46 -7.11
CA SER A 221 4.68 7.08 -6.67
C SER A 221 3.39 6.52 -7.29
N CYS A 222 2.32 7.32 -7.29
CA CYS A 222 1.06 6.98 -7.93
C CYS A 222 1.22 6.76 -9.43
N ASP A 223 2.05 7.58 -10.09
CA ASP A 223 2.29 7.52 -11.53
C ASP A 223 3.00 6.21 -11.93
N VAL A 224 4.03 5.81 -11.18
CA VAL A 224 4.68 4.50 -11.35
C VAL A 224 3.68 3.36 -11.14
N LYS A 225 2.95 3.39 -10.02
CA LYS A 225 2.04 2.30 -9.70
C LYS A 225 0.89 2.18 -10.69
N ARG A 226 0.31 3.29 -11.15
CA ARG A 226 -0.78 3.24 -12.15
C ARG A 226 -0.31 2.65 -13.48
N LYS A 227 0.90 2.97 -13.95
CA LYS A 227 1.42 2.50 -15.25
C LYS A 227 1.49 0.98 -15.23
N ILE A 228 2.08 0.45 -14.16
CA ILE A 228 2.24 -0.98 -13.94
C ILE A 228 0.89 -1.69 -13.74
N VAL A 229 -0.05 -1.09 -13.01
CA VAL A 229 -1.41 -1.64 -12.81
C VAL A 229 -2.20 -1.69 -14.12
N VAL A 230 -2.10 -0.65 -14.96
CA VAL A 230 -2.77 -0.61 -16.26
C VAL A 230 -2.21 -1.68 -17.21
N GLU A 231 -0.91 -1.93 -17.13
CA GLU A 231 -0.26 -2.97 -17.94
C GLU A 231 -0.59 -4.40 -17.45
N ASP A 232 -0.66 -4.60 -16.13
CA ASP A 232 -0.92 -5.91 -15.52
C ASP A 232 -1.80 -5.79 -14.27
N GLU A 233 -3.12 -5.72 -14.49
CA GLU A 233 -4.10 -5.55 -13.41
C GLU A 233 -4.10 -6.70 -12.40
N LEU A 234 -3.82 -7.93 -12.84
CA LEU A 234 -4.00 -9.14 -12.01
C LEU A 234 -2.69 -9.72 -11.45
N ASP A 235 -1.58 -8.99 -11.56
CA ASP A 235 -0.28 -9.35 -10.96
C ASP A 235 0.32 -10.67 -11.46
N ASN A 236 0.25 -10.91 -12.78
CA ASN A 236 0.75 -12.14 -13.39
C ASN A 236 2.13 -11.99 -14.06
N GLY A 237 2.59 -10.76 -14.27
CA GLY A 237 3.77 -10.40 -15.06
C GLY A 237 4.47 -9.17 -14.51
N VAL A 238 4.41 -8.05 -15.25
CA VAL A 238 5.18 -6.83 -14.95
C VAL A 238 4.82 -6.21 -13.60
N ARG A 239 3.63 -6.46 -13.06
CA ARG A 239 3.25 -5.94 -11.75
C ARG A 239 4.05 -6.56 -10.60
N LEU A 240 4.74 -7.67 -10.86
CA LEU A 240 5.75 -8.20 -9.96
C LEU A 240 6.92 -7.24 -9.74
N TYR A 241 7.21 -6.29 -10.63
CA TYR A 241 8.27 -5.27 -10.40
C TYR A 241 8.05 -4.48 -9.11
N LEU A 242 6.79 -4.30 -8.72
CA LEU A 242 6.43 -3.66 -7.45
C LEU A 242 6.87 -4.46 -6.21
N ASN A 243 7.27 -5.73 -6.37
CA ASN A 243 7.68 -6.60 -5.28
C ASN A 243 9.20 -6.55 -5.01
N PHE A 244 9.93 -5.56 -5.55
CA PHE A 244 11.33 -5.34 -5.15
C PHE A 244 11.44 -5.17 -3.63
N GLY A 245 12.33 -5.93 -3.00
CA GLY A 245 12.47 -6.05 -1.54
C GLY A 245 11.38 -6.86 -0.82
N HIS A 246 10.19 -7.04 -1.40
CA HIS A 246 9.04 -7.62 -0.71
C HIS A 246 9.20 -9.11 -0.39
N THR A 247 9.94 -9.86 -1.19
CA THR A 247 10.18 -11.29 -0.93
C THR A 247 10.75 -11.49 0.47
N ILE A 248 11.88 -10.86 0.77
CA ILE A 248 12.53 -10.93 2.09
C ILE A 248 11.75 -10.09 3.12
N GLY A 249 11.22 -8.93 2.73
CA GLY A 249 10.45 -8.05 3.62
C GLY A 249 9.24 -8.77 4.25
N HIS A 250 8.41 -9.45 3.46
CA HIS A 250 7.27 -10.20 3.98
C HIS A 250 7.71 -11.33 4.93
N ALA A 251 8.86 -11.95 4.71
CA ALA A 251 9.40 -12.96 5.61
C ALA A 251 9.81 -12.36 6.96
N ILE A 252 10.38 -11.15 6.96
CA ILE A 252 10.71 -10.39 8.18
C ILE A 252 9.42 -10.04 8.93
N GLU A 253 8.40 -9.51 8.25
CA GLU A 253 7.12 -9.19 8.90
C GLU A 253 6.49 -10.43 9.55
N ALA A 254 6.46 -11.55 8.84
CA ALA A 254 5.90 -12.80 9.32
C ALA A 254 6.66 -13.37 10.54
N THR A 255 7.99 -13.29 10.54
CA THR A 255 8.83 -13.85 11.62
C THR A 255 8.94 -12.92 12.83
N ALA A 256 8.88 -11.60 12.64
CA ALA A 256 8.84 -10.63 13.73
C ALA A 256 7.50 -10.66 14.51
N GLY A 257 6.42 -10.98 13.79
CA GLY A 257 5.03 -10.82 14.22
C GLY A 257 4.44 -9.53 13.66
N TYR A 258 3.24 -9.64 13.08
CA TYR A 258 2.60 -8.55 12.34
C TYR A 258 2.50 -7.26 13.15
N GLY A 259 2.97 -6.15 12.56
CA GLY A 259 2.97 -4.82 13.17
C GLY A 259 4.20 -4.48 14.01
N LYS A 260 5.13 -5.41 14.27
CA LYS A 260 6.38 -5.09 14.99
C LYS A 260 7.40 -4.38 14.10
N VAL A 261 7.67 -4.96 12.93
CA VAL A 261 8.36 -4.30 11.82
C VAL A 261 7.26 -3.79 10.89
N MET A 262 7.28 -2.49 10.59
CA MET A 262 6.31 -1.89 9.67
C MET A 262 6.61 -2.33 8.23
N HIS A 263 5.60 -2.25 7.37
CA HIS A 263 5.68 -2.76 6.01
C HIS A 263 6.86 -2.15 5.23
N GLY A 264 6.94 -0.82 5.16
CA GLY A 264 8.01 -0.17 4.43
C GLY A 264 9.40 -0.29 5.09
N GLU A 265 9.47 -0.50 6.41
CA GLU A 265 10.71 -0.88 7.09
C GLU A 265 11.22 -2.24 6.58
N ALA A 266 10.33 -3.23 6.51
CA ALA A 266 10.66 -4.56 6.03
C ALA A 266 11.02 -4.57 4.54
N VAL A 267 10.33 -3.77 3.71
CA VAL A 267 10.66 -3.56 2.30
C VAL A 267 12.05 -2.95 2.17
N ALA A 268 12.41 -1.93 2.94
CA ALA A 268 13.74 -1.31 2.91
C ALA A 268 14.85 -2.31 3.24
N ILE A 269 14.69 -3.10 4.32
CA ILE A 269 15.64 -4.17 4.68
C ILE A 269 15.73 -5.22 3.57
N GLY A 270 14.60 -5.60 2.99
CA GLY A 270 14.54 -6.56 1.90
C GLY A 270 15.24 -6.08 0.62
N MET A 271 15.08 -4.79 0.27
CA MET A 271 15.77 -4.16 -0.86
C MET A 271 17.29 -4.19 -0.66
N VAL A 272 17.77 -3.86 0.54
CA VAL A 272 19.20 -3.91 0.87
C VAL A 272 19.72 -5.34 0.76
N GLN A 273 19.06 -6.30 1.42
CA GLN A 273 19.53 -7.68 1.46
C GLN A 273 19.54 -8.34 0.06
N VAL A 274 18.48 -8.16 -0.74
CA VAL A 274 18.46 -8.75 -2.10
C VAL A 274 19.54 -8.14 -2.98
N SER A 275 19.79 -6.83 -2.88
CA SER A 275 20.79 -6.13 -3.69
C SER A 275 22.21 -6.53 -3.30
N LEU A 276 22.50 -6.68 -2.00
CA LEU A 276 23.81 -7.13 -1.51
C LEU A 276 24.22 -8.47 -2.13
N VAL A 277 23.30 -9.43 -2.17
CA VAL A 277 23.57 -10.77 -2.71
C VAL A 277 23.57 -10.75 -4.23
N ALA A 278 22.67 -9.99 -4.86
CA ALA A 278 22.63 -9.84 -6.31
C ALA A 278 23.91 -9.20 -6.87
N GLU A 279 24.46 -8.17 -6.24
CA GLU A 279 25.74 -7.58 -6.62
C GLU A 279 26.90 -8.57 -6.47
N LYS A 280 26.97 -9.30 -5.33
CA LYS A 280 28.00 -10.33 -5.12
C LYS A 280 27.96 -11.44 -6.19
N LYS A 281 26.77 -11.71 -6.75
CA LYS A 281 26.53 -12.69 -7.82
C LYS A 281 26.67 -12.11 -9.23
N GLY A 282 26.93 -10.81 -9.39
CA GLY A 282 26.98 -10.14 -10.69
C GLY A 282 25.62 -10.01 -11.39
N LEU A 283 24.52 -10.13 -10.64
CA LEU A 283 23.14 -10.00 -11.15
C LEU A 283 22.64 -8.54 -11.12
N MET A 284 23.31 -7.68 -10.37
CA MET A 284 23.06 -6.24 -10.30
C MET A 284 24.37 -5.46 -10.43
N PRO A 285 24.36 -4.24 -11.00
CA PRO A 285 25.54 -3.38 -11.06
C PRO A 285 26.10 -3.07 -9.68
N THR A 286 27.43 -3.08 -9.57
CA THR A 286 28.12 -2.67 -8.34
C THR A 286 27.79 -1.23 -7.98
N GLY A 287 27.40 -0.98 -6.72
CA GLY A 287 27.20 0.35 -6.17
C GLY A 287 25.73 0.72 -5.91
N ILE A 288 24.77 0.08 -6.59
CA ILE A 288 23.32 0.32 -6.37
C ILE A 288 22.95 0.08 -4.90
N THR A 289 23.46 -0.99 -4.31
CA THR A 289 23.21 -1.35 -2.91
C THR A 289 23.69 -0.26 -1.96
N LYS A 290 24.84 0.38 -2.26
CA LYS A 290 25.36 1.49 -1.46
C LYS A 290 24.43 2.71 -1.55
N ASP A 291 23.91 2.99 -2.74
CA ASP A 291 22.96 4.08 -2.96
C ASP A 291 21.61 3.81 -2.27
N ILE A 292 21.11 2.56 -2.30
CA ILE A 292 19.92 2.13 -1.55
C ILE A 292 20.13 2.34 -0.05
N ILE A 293 21.25 1.87 0.51
CA ILE A 293 21.56 2.04 1.95
C ILE A 293 21.58 3.52 2.32
N ARG A 294 22.27 4.35 1.52
CA ARG A 294 22.35 5.80 1.74
C ARG A 294 20.96 6.43 1.73
N MET A 295 20.13 6.08 0.75
CA MET A 295 18.79 6.64 0.60
C MET A 295 17.87 6.21 1.76
N CYS A 296 17.86 4.93 2.10
CA CYS A 296 17.09 4.42 3.24
C CYS A 296 17.50 5.12 4.55
N GLN A 297 18.80 5.19 4.85
CA GLN A 297 19.30 5.85 6.05
C GLN A 297 18.98 7.35 6.10
N LYS A 298 19.02 8.04 4.96
CA LYS A 298 18.67 9.46 4.84
C LYS A 298 17.26 9.74 5.32
N PHE A 299 16.29 8.90 4.94
CA PHE A 299 14.90 9.02 5.39
C PHE A 299 14.61 8.30 6.71
N GLY A 300 15.62 7.76 7.38
CA GLY A 300 15.47 7.07 8.67
C GLY A 300 14.90 5.65 8.58
N LEU A 301 14.88 5.04 7.39
CA LEU A 301 14.49 3.64 7.22
C LEU A 301 15.60 2.69 7.70
N PRO A 302 15.24 1.55 8.30
CA PRO A 302 16.22 0.54 8.67
C PRO A 302 16.79 -0.14 7.41
N VAL A 303 18.09 -0.43 7.48
CA VAL A 303 18.82 -1.17 6.43
C VAL A 303 19.28 -2.56 6.90
N ASP A 304 18.99 -2.88 8.16
CA ASP A 304 19.29 -4.18 8.77
C ASP A 304 18.23 -4.55 9.79
N TYR A 305 18.13 -5.83 10.14
CA TYR A 305 17.19 -6.38 11.09
C TYR A 305 17.81 -7.44 12.00
N GLN A 306 17.46 -7.39 13.28
CA GLN A 306 17.74 -8.42 14.28
C GLN A 306 16.49 -8.69 15.13
N PRO A 307 16.20 -9.95 15.51
CA PRO A 307 16.99 -11.16 15.25
C PRO A 307 16.87 -11.67 13.81
N TRP A 308 17.99 -12.01 13.17
CA TRP A 308 18.01 -12.61 11.83
C TRP A 308 18.19 -14.13 11.89
N ASP A 309 17.09 -14.86 11.84
CA ASP A 309 17.08 -16.33 11.77
C ASP A 309 16.84 -16.78 10.32
N GLU A 310 17.92 -17.18 9.63
CA GLU A 310 17.88 -17.63 8.23
C GLU A 310 16.90 -18.78 8.02
N ASN A 311 16.78 -19.71 8.98
CA ASN A 311 15.88 -20.85 8.86
C ASN A 311 14.43 -20.41 9.00
N ALA A 312 14.12 -19.56 9.98
CA ALA A 312 12.76 -19.03 10.16
C ALA A 312 12.32 -18.21 8.95
N LEU A 313 13.21 -17.35 8.42
CA LEU A 313 12.95 -16.55 7.22
C LEU A 313 12.72 -17.46 5.99
N TYR A 314 13.56 -18.48 5.80
CA TYR A 314 13.37 -19.45 4.71
C TYR A 314 12.04 -20.21 4.83
N GLN A 315 11.65 -20.62 6.04
CA GLN A 315 10.35 -21.27 6.26
C GLN A 315 9.19 -20.32 5.96
N ALA A 316 9.27 -19.05 6.35
CA ALA A 316 8.25 -18.05 6.06
C ALA A 316 8.10 -17.79 4.56
N LEU A 317 9.22 -17.60 3.84
CA LEU A 317 9.27 -17.44 2.38
C LEU A 317 8.63 -18.61 1.64
N THR A 318 8.82 -19.80 2.20
CA THR A 318 8.43 -21.04 1.56
C THR A 318 7.16 -21.66 2.12
N HIS A 319 6.46 -20.98 3.03
CA HIS A 319 5.22 -21.51 3.61
C HIS A 319 4.19 -21.87 2.52
N ASP A 320 4.23 -21.15 1.40
CA ASP A 320 3.35 -21.31 0.25
C ASP A 320 3.97 -22.12 -0.93
N LYS A 321 4.83 -23.12 -0.65
CA LYS A 321 5.43 -23.98 -1.72
C LYS A 321 4.37 -24.62 -2.61
N LYS A 322 3.18 -24.92 -2.06
CA LYS A 322 2.10 -25.60 -2.78
C LYS A 322 1.49 -24.73 -3.89
N ALA A 323 1.46 -23.41 -3.74
CA ALA A 323 0.96 -22.50 -4.77
C ALA A 323 2.05 -22.06 -5.77
N ARG A 324 3.31 -21.94 -5.33
CA ARG A 324 4.41 -21.34 -6.12
C ARG A 324 5.31 -22.31 -6.87
N GLY A 325 5.23 -23.61 -6.56
CA GLY A 325 6.10 -24.63 -7.15
C GLY A 325 7.53 -24.58 -6.57
N ASN A 326 8.52 -25.03 -7.37
CA ASN A 326 9.92 -25.20 -6.92
C ASN A 326 10.84 -24.01 -7.23
N SER A 327 10.28 -22.88 -7.66
CA SER A 327 11.04 -21.67 -8.01
C SER A 327 10.41 -20.42 -7.42
N ILE A 328 11.21 -19.39 -7.21
CA ILE A 328 10.78 -18.08 -6.76
C ILE A 328 11.18 -17.02 -7.78
N LYS A 329 10.29 -16.06 -8.04
CA LYS A 329 10.57 -14.89 -8.86
C LYS A 329 11.08 -13.79 -7.94
N LEU A 330 12.36 -13.46 -8.04
CA LEU A 330 12.94 -12.28 -7.41
C LEU A 330 12.87 -11.09 -8.36
N VAL A 331 12.71 -9.91 -7.79
CA VAL A 331 12.82 -8.66 -8.54
C VAL A 331 14.21 -8.09 -8.27
N LEU A 332 14.88 -7.65 -9.32
CA LEU A 332 16.21 -7.03 -9.27
C LEU A 332 16.19 -5.70 -10.03
N VAL A 333 17.16 -4.83 -9.74
CA VAL A 333 17.33 -3.52 -10.38
C VAL A 333 18.58 -3.56 -11.26
N PRO A 334 18.45 -3.81 -12.58
CA PRO A 334 19.60 -3.93 -13.48
C PRO A 334 20.25 -2.58 -13.78
N GLU A 335 19.51 -1.49 -13.65
CA GLU A 335 19.99 -0.11 -13.56
C GLU A 335 18.96 0.71 -12.77
N LEU A 336 19.38 1.83 -12.15
CA LEU A 336 18.46 2.75 -11.48
C LEU A 336 17.29 3.11 -12.39
N GLY A 337 16.06 3.12 -11.87
CA GLY A 337 14.84 3.40 -12.63
C GLY A 337 14.40 2.28 -13.56
N SER A 338 14.81 1.04 -13.29
CA SER A 338 14.33 -0.13 -14.03
C SER A 338 14.25 -1.36 -13.11
N ALA A 339 13.37 -2.30 -13.44
CA ALA A 339 13.25 -3.57 -12.74
C ALA A 339 13.23 -4.75 -13.72
N SER A 340 13.67 -5.90 -13.22
CA SER A 340 13.62 -7.17 -13.94
C SER A 340 13.23 -8.31 -13.02
N ILE A 341 12.61 -9.34 -13.58
CA ILE A 341 12.28 -10.56 -12.86
C ILE A 341 13.39 -11.58 -13.09
N HIS A 342 13.99 -12.06 -12.00
CA HIS A 342 14.98 -13.12 -11.99
C HIS A 342 14.42 -14.34 -11.26
N GLN A 343 14.16 -15.41 -12.01
CA GLN A 343 13.62 -16.64 -11.46
C GLN A 343 14.75 -17.56 -10.99
N ILE A 344 14.72 -17.97 -9.72
CA ILE A 344 15.70 -18.89 -9.13
C ILE A 344 15.01 -20.11 -8.52
N PRO A 345 15.69 -21.26 -8.42
CA PRO A 345 15.25 -22.38 -7.60
C PRO A 345 15.03 -21.96 -6.15
N LEU A 346 13.99 -22.51 -5.51
CA LEU A 346 13.62 -22.12 -4.16
C LEU A 346 14.76 -22.31 -3.14
N GLU A 347 15.56 -23.36 -3.29
CA GLU A 347 16.70 -23.64 -2.40
C GLU A 347 17.82 -22.60 -2.49
N GLU A 348 17.99 -21.94 -3.64
CA GLU A 348 18.97 -20.85 -3.79
C GLU A 348 18.58 -19.62 -2.95
N MET A 349 17.32 -19.52 -2.53
CA MET A 349 16.86 -18.43 -1.67
C MET A 349 17.56 -18.41 -0.31
N LYS A 350 18.13 -19.53 0.14
CA LYS A 350 19.00 -19.57 1.33
C LYS A 350 20.24 -18.71 1.17
N GLU A 351 20.79 -18.61 -0.04
CA GLU A 351 21.98 -17.79 -0.29
C GLU A 351 21.67 -16.30 -0.17
N PHE A 352 20.45 -15.90 -0.58
CA PHE A 352 19.96 -14.54 -0.43
C PHE A 352 19.66 -14.15 1.03
N LEU A 353 19.61 -15.10 1.96
CA LEU A 353 19.40 -14.85 3.38
C LEU A 353 20.71 -14.80 4.19
N LYS A 354 21.85 -15.12 3.58
CA LYS A 354 23.16 -15.04 4.26
C LYS A 354 23.60 -13.59 4.38
N LYS A 355 24.00 -13.17 5.58
CA LYS A 355 24.59 -11.83 5.82
C LYS A 355 26.08 -11.79 5.49
#